data_AF-A0A932S9S5-F1
#
_entry.id   AF-A0A932S9S5-F1
#
_cell.length_a   1.000
_cell.length_b   1.000
_cell.length_c   1.000
_cell.angle_alpha   90.00
_cell.angle_beta   90.00
_cell.angle_gamma   90.00
#
_symmetry.space_group_name_H-M   'P 1'
#
loop_
_entity.id
_entity.type
_entity.pdbx_description
1 polymer ?
#
loop_
_entity_poly.entity_id
_entity_poly.type
_entity_poly.pdbx_seq_one_letter_code
_entity_poly.pdbx_strand_id
1 'polypeptide(L)' 'MILSYDGEHYIIQRGGKPIAFMGPVEESRKERTLKELNGLLERLPKLGKEAATFERDIEEVRSRQPTLSAGEEWA' A
#
# COMPACT_ATOMS: atom_id res chain seq x y z
N MET A 1 -1.43 -17.49 -21.45
CA MET A 1 -0.82 -16.35 -20.73
C MET A 1 0.59 -16.24 -21.25
N ILE A 2 1.01 -15.06 -21.70
CA ILE A 2 2.34 -14.82 -22.28
C ILE A 2 3.06 -13.82 -21.37
N LEU A 3 4.35 -14.06 -21.13
CA LEU A 3 5.22 -13.15 -20.39
C LEU A 3 6.24 -12.59 -21.39
N SER A 4 6.30 -11.26 -21.51
CA SER A 4 7.28 -10.57 -22.37
C SER A 4 8.12 -9.61 -21.53
N TYR A 5 9.41 -9.46 -21.86
CA TYR A 5 10.32 -8.54 -21.18
C TYR A 5 10.72 -7.42 -22.15
N ASP A 6 10.58 -6.17 -21.73
CA ASP A 6 10.84 -4.99 -22.58
C ASP A 6 12.20 -4.32 -22.34
N GLY A 7 12.98 -4.82 -21.38
CA GLY A 7 14.26 -4.24 -20.98
C GLY A 7 14.28 -3.79 -19.53
N GLU A 8 13.11 -3.48 -18.95
CA GLU A 8 12.98 -3.03 -17.55
C GLU A 8 11.82 -3.74 -16.82
N HIS A 9 10.78 -4.13 -17.54
CA HIS A 9 9.55 -4.70 -16.98
C HIS A 9 9.23 -6.04 -17.62
N TYR A 10 8.70 -6.95 -16.80
CA TYR A 10 7.96 -8.11 -17.24
C TYR A 10 6.49 -7.72 -17.44
N ILE A 11 5.98 -7.98 -18.63
CA ILE A 11 4.60 -7.69 -19.04
C ILE A 11 3.84 -9.00 -19.12
N ILE A 12 2.81 -9.14 -18.29
CA ILE A 12 1.89 -10.27 -18.32
C ILE A 12 0.77 -9.98 -19.32
N GLN A 13 0.59 -10.85 -20.31
CA GLN A 13 -0.43 -10.73 -21.34
C GLN A 13 -1.45 -11.88 -21.30
N ARG A 14 -2.73 -11.54 -21.48
CA ARG A 14 -3.84 -12.49 -21.67
C ARG A 14 -4.59 -12.16 -22.97
N GLY A 15 -4.65 -13.12 -23.90
CA GLY A 15 -5.29 -12.92 -25.20
C GLY A 15 -4.65 -11.81 -26.05
N GLY A 16 -3.32 -11.66 -25.96
CA GLY A 16 -2.57 -10.61 -26.66
C GLY A 16 -2.67 -9.21 -26.01
N LYS A 17 -3.40 -9.06 -24.91
CA LYS A 17 -3.52 -7.79 -24.17
C LYS A 17 -2.70 -7.82 -22.89
N PRO A 18 -1.85 -6.81 -22.62
CA PRO A 18 -1.22 -6.61 -21.32
C PRO A 18 -2.27 -6.46 -20.21
N ILE A 19 -2.07 -7.17 -19.09
CA ILE A 19 -2.96 -7.15 -17.93
C ILE A 19 -2.23 -6.82 -16.61
N ALA A 20 -0.91 -6.98 -16.57
CA ALA A 20 -0.09 -6.62 -15.43
C ALA A 20 1.36 -6.37 -15.86
N PHE A 21 2.08 -5.60 -15.05
CA PHE A 21 3.51 -5.33 -15.20
C PHE A 21 4.20 -5.66 -13.88
N MET A 22 5.38 -6.26 -13.96
CA MET A 22 6.26 -6.50 -12.83
C MET A 22 7.62 -5.91 -13.19
N GLY A 23 8.07 -4.92 -12.43
CA GLY A 23 9.36 -4.28 -12.65
C GLY A 23 9.90 -3.75 -11.32
N PRO A 24 11.08 -3.11 -11.33
CA PRO A 24 11.56 -2.37 -10.18
C PRO A 24 10.47 -1.39 -9.73
N VAL A 25 10.32 -1.23 -8.42
CA VAL A 25 9.43 -0.20 -7.86
C VAL A 25 9.88 1.13 -8.49
N GLU A 26 9.00 1.79 -9.25
CA GLU A 26 9.30 3.12 -9.79
C GLU A 26 9.83 3.96 -8.63
N GLU A 27 11.06 4.46 -8.76
CA GLU A 27 11.61 5.42 -7.81
C GLU A 27 10.58 6.54 -7.68
N SER A 28 9.95 6.63 -6.51
CA SER A 28 8.85 7.54 -6.29
C SER A 28 9.29 8.94 -6.72
N ARG A 29 8.69 9.48 -7.77
CA ARG A 29 8.96 10.83 -8.25
C ARG A 29 8.67 11.79 -7.08
N LYS A 30 9.73 12.26 -6.42
CA LYS A 30 9.79 12.90 -5.09
C LYS A 30 9.66 11.92 -3.93
N GLU A 31 10.82 11.53 -3.39
CA GLU A 31 10.95 11.00 -2.04
C GLU A 31 10.28 11.99 -1.07
N ARG A 32 9.09 11.65 -0.57
CA ARG A 32 8.50 12.37 0.55
C ARG A 32 9.30 12.00 1.80
N THR A 33 9.87 12.99 2.44
CA THR A 33 10.63 12.82 3.67
C THR A 33 9.69 12.55 4.83
N LEU A 34 10.16 11.82 5.87
CA LEU A 34 9.40 11.66 7.11
C LEU A 34 9.01 12.98 7.77
N LYS A 35 9.78 14.05 7.52
CA LYS A 35 9.48 15.40 7.97
C LYS A 35 8.16 15.94 7.40
N GLU A 36 7.74 15.48 6.22
CA GLU A 36 6.47 15.88 5.59
C GLU A 36 5.26 15.13 6.17
N LEU A 37 5.46 14.06 6.94
CA LEU A 37 4.37 13.25 7.49
C LEU A 37 3.38 14.07 8.32
N ASN A 38 3.88 14.95 9.19
CA ASN A 38 3.02 15.81 10.00
C ASN A 38 2.11 16.69 9.14
N GLY A 39 2.67 17.30 8.09
CA GLY A 39 1.88 18.11 7.15
C GLY A 39 0.87 17.31 6.35
N LEU A 40 1.13 16.03 6.08
CA LEU A 40 0.17 15.13 5.45
C LEU A 40 -0.96 14.75 6.41
N LEU A 41 -0.64 14.44 7.67
CA LEU A 41 -1.64 14.12 8.70
C LEU A 41 -2.56 15.32 9.00
N GLU A 42 -2.02 16.53 8.98
CA GLU A 42 -2.81 17.76 9.14
C GLU A 42 -3.81 17.98 8.00
N ARG A 43 -3.44 17.58 6.77
CA ARG A 43 -4.28 17.70 5.56
C ARG A 43 -5.37 16.64 5.45
N LEU A 44 -5.33 15.60 6.28
CA LEU A 44 -6.36 14.58 6.25
C LEU A 44 -7.72 15.18 6.65
N PRO A 45 -8.82 14.78 5.97
CA PRO A 45 -10.15 15.23 6.34
C PRO A 45 -10.44 14.86 7.79
N LYS A 46 -11.04 15.79 8.53
CA LYS A 46 -11.41 15.56 9.94
C LYS A 46 -12.69 14.72 9.98
N LEU A 47 -12.70 13.69 10.83
CA LEU A 47 -13.83 12.77 11.00
C LEU A 47 -15.06 13.42 11.63
N GLY A 48 -14.91 14.58 12.29
CA GLY A 48 -16.02 15.33 12.87
C GLY A 48 -16.86 14.47 13.84
N LYS A 49 -18.17 14.37 13.57
CA LYS A 49 -19.11 13.62 14.41
C LYS A 49 -18.90 12.09 14.38
N GLU A 50 -18.22 11.57 13.35
CA GLU A 50 -17.99 10.14 13.17
C GLU A 50 -16.72 9.66 13.89
N ALA A 51 -15.93 10.57 14.48
CA ALA A 51 -14.65 10.26 15.09
C ALA A 51 -14.76 9.16 16.17
N ALA A 52 -15.78 9.23 17.03
CA ALA A 52 -15.99 8.25 18.11
C ALA A 52 -16.38 6.86 17.57
N THR A 53 -17.19 6.80 16.51
CA THR A 53 -17.57 5.53 15.88
C THR A 53 -16.35 4.90 15.20
N PHE A 54 -15.58 5.71 14.46
CA PHE A 54 -14.37 5.26 13.79
C PHE A 54 -13.33 4.74 14.80
N GLU A 55 -13.11 5.45 15.91
CA GLU A 55 -12.21 5.00 16.98
C GLU A 55 -12.60 3.61 17.52
N ARG A 56 -13.89 3.41 17.81
CA ARG A 56 -14.41 2.13 18.28
C ARG A 56 -14.18 1.01 17.26
N ASP A 57 -14.42 1.28 15.98
CA ASP A 57 -14.25 0.28 14.92
C ASP A 57 -12.77 -0.12 14.77
N ILE A 58 -11.84 0.85 14.89
CA ILE A 58 -10.40 0.58 14.88
C ILE A 58 -9.98 -0.28 16.07
N GLU A 59 -10.46 0.02 17.28
CA GLU A 59 -10.16 -0.78 18.48
C GLU A 59 -10.71 -2.21 18.35
N GLU A 60 -11.92 -2.36 17.81
CA GLU A 60 -12.50 -3.68 17.54
C GLU A 60 -11.62 -4.47 16.57
N VAL A 61 -11.20 -3.87 15.46
CA VAL A 61 -10.32 -4.53 14.48
C VAL A 61 -8.97 -4.85 15.10
N ARG A 62 -8.37 -3.93 15.87
CA ARG A 62 -7.07 -4.14 16.52
C ARG A 62 -7.10 -5.34 17.46
N SER A 63 -8.18 -5.50 18.23
CA SER A 63 -8.34 -6.65 19.13
C SER A 63 -8.43 -8.01 18.41
N ARG A 64 -8.80 -7.97 17.12
CA ARG A 64 -8.96 -9.16 16.26
C ARG A 64 -7.80 -9.35 15.29
N GLN A 65 -6.83 -8.43 15.27
CA GLN A 65 -5.67 -8.60 14.40
C GLN A 65 -4.89 -9.83 14.84
N PRO A 66 -4.54 -10.73 13.89
CA PRO A 66 -3.64 -11.83 14.21
C PRO A 66 -2.33 -11.25 14.71
N THR A 67 -1.82 -11.76 15.82
CA THR A 67 -0.46 -11.47 16.27
C THR A 67 0.48 -11.91 15.16
N LEU A 68 1.29 -10.96 14.66
CA LEU A 68 2.42 -11.29 13.81
C LEU A 68 3.26 -12.35 14.55
N SER A 69 3.43 -13.52 13.92
CA SER A 69 4.37 -14.53 14.40
C SER A 69 5.73 -13.85 14.51
N ALA A 70 6.29 -13.80 15.72
CA ALA A 70 7.65 -13.37 15.90
C ALA A 70 8.56 -14.39 15.18
N GLY A 71 8.90 -14.13 13.92
CA GLY A 71 9.78 -15.00 13.14
C GLY A 71 9.55 -15.07 11.63
N GLU A 72 8.47 -14.53 11.07
CA GLU A 72 8.30 -14.45 9.61
C GLU A 72 8.54 -13.00 9.15
N GLU A 73 9.77 -12.56 9.39
CA GLU A 73 10.36 -11.44 8.67
C GLU A 73 10.30 -11.79 7.19
N TRP A 74 9.69 -10.91 6.40
CA TRP A 74 9.55 -11.03 4.95
C TRP A 74 10.90 -11.44 4.32
N ALA A 75 11.01 -12.72 3.97
CA ALA A 75 12.15 -13.32 3.27
C ALA A 75 11.89 -13.34 1.76
#